data_AF-A0A9E5GHF6-F1
#
_entry.id   AF-A0A9E5GHF6-F1
#
_cell.length_a   1.000
_cell.length_b   1.000
_cell.length_c   1.000
_cell.angle_alpha   90.00
_cell.angle_beta   90.00
_cell.angle_gamma   90.00
#
_symmetry.space_group_name_H-M   'P 1'
#
loop_
_entity.id
_entity.type
_entity.pdbx_description
1 polymer ?
#
loop_
_entity_poly.entity_id
_entity_poly.type
_entity_poly.pdbx_seq_one_letter_code
_entity_poly.pdbx_strand_id
1 'polypeptide(L)'
;RQAITRSISDQARTIRVPVHMIEQINKVVRESRMLMQSLGREPTDEEVAEKLGWTESKVKAVKNVAREPISLETPVGEEEDSLLSDFIEDKEVENPATQTAYSLLQEQLKDVLATLPAREQEVLKMRFGLEDGYSLTLEEVGLYFEVTRERIRQIEAKALRRLRHPKRSRKLKDFI
;
A
#
# COMPACT_ATOMS: atom_id res chain seq x y z
N ARG A 1 -19.09 40.46 5.58
CA ARG A 1 -19.04 39.60 4.35
C ARG A 1 -17.76 38.78 4.27
N GLN A 2 -16.57 39.36 4.44
CA GLN A 2 -15.28 38.65 4.34
C GLN A 2 -15.11 37.47 5.30
N ALA A 3 -15.57 37.59 6.56
CA ALA A 3 -15.51 36.50 7.53
C ALA A 3 -16.36 35.28 7.12
N ILE A 4 -17.52 35.51 6.50
CA ILE A 4 -18.43 34.45 6.02
C ILE A 4 -17.79 33.70 4.84
N THR A 5 -17.27 34.44 3.85
CA THR A 5 -16.59 33.82 2.70
C THR A 5 -15.39 32.98 3.13
N ARG A 6 -14.63 33.44 4.14
CA ARG A 6 -13.51 32.68 4.69
C ARG A 6 -13.96 31.41 5.42
N SER A 7 -14.98 31.50 6.27
CA SER A 7 -15.55 30.33 6.97
C SER A 7 -16.09 29.29 6.00
N ILE A 8 -16.80 29.70 4.94
CA ILE A 8 -17.28 28.80 3.89
C ILE A 8 -16.09 28.11 3.21
N SER A 9 -15.07 28.86 2.79
CA SER A 9 -13.89 28.28 2.15
C SER A 9 -13.12 27.30 3.06
N ASP A 10 -13.07 27.59 4.36
CA ASP A 10 -12.29 26.80 5.32
C ASP A 10 -13.02 25.54 5.81
N GLN A 11 -14.36 25.52 5.83
CA GLN A 11 -15.16 24.49 6.52
C GLN A 11 -16.23 23.80 5.65
N ALA A 12 -16.56 24.30 4.46
CA ALA A 12 -17.68 23.74 3.68
C ALA A 12 -17.38 22.37 3.02
N ARG A 13 -16.12 21.92 3.00
CA ARG A 13 -15.71 20.68 2.35
C ARG A 13 -15.28 19.62 3.37
N THR A 14 -15.65 18.37 3.12
CA THR A 14 -15.22 17.20 3.89
C THR A 14 -13.70 17.10 3.95
N ILE A 15 -13.04 17.33 2.82
CA ILE A 15 -11.58 17.44 2.74
C ILE A 15 -11.23 18.92 2.63
N ARG A 16 -10.51 19.45 3.62
CA ARG A 16 -10.12 20.85 3.68
C ARG A 16 -9.21 21.21 2.49
N VAL A 17 -9.58 22.23 1.73
CA VAL A 17 -8.80 22.77 0.61
C VAL A 17 -8.30 24.18 0.95
N PRO A 18 -7.02 24.51 0.72
CA PRO A 18 -6.51 25.87 0.95
C PRO A 18 -7.24 26.94 0.13
N VAL A 19 -7.37 28.15 0.69
CA VAL A 19 -8.12 29.27 0.05
C VAL A 19 -7.61 29.60 -1.37
N HIS A 20 -6.30 29.64 -1.58
CA HIS A 20 -5.72 29.91 -2.91
C HIS A 20 -6.08 28.83 -3.95
N MET A 21 -6.27 27.58 -3.52
CA MET A 21 -6.72 26.50 -4.39
C MET A 21 -8.20 26.67 -4.74
N ILE A 22 -9.03 27.12 -3.81
CA ILE A 22 -10.45 27.44 -4.08
C ILE A 22 -10.58 28.58 -5.10
N GLU A 23 -9.73 29.60 -5.01
CA GLU A 23 -9.65 30.65 -6.02
C GLU A 23 -9.26 30.11 -7.40
N GLN A 24 -8.31 29.18 -7.47
CA GLN A 24 -7.92 28.51 -8.71
C GLN A 24 -9.05 27.65 -9.28
N ILE A 25 -9.77 26.89 -8.45
CA ILE A 25 -10.95 26.11 -8.85
C ILE A 25 -12.01 27.03 -9.46
N ASN A 26 -12.33 28.14 -8.78
CA ASN A 26 -13.31 29.12 -9.27
C ASN A 26 -12.89 29.76 -10.60
N LYS A 27 -11.59 30.00 -10.83
CA LYS A 27 -11.07 30.48 -12.12
C LYS A 27 -11.29 29.44 -13.22
N VAL A 28 -10.94 28.18 -12.97
CA VAL A 28 -11.13 27.07 -13.93
C VAL A 28 -12.61 26.90 -14.27
N VAL A 29 -13.50 26.89 -13.27
CA VAL A 29 -14.95 26.75 -13.48
C VAL A 29 -15.51 27.92 -14.29
N ARG A 30 -15.05 29.15 -14.02
CA ARG A 30 -15.49 30.35 -14.74
C ARG A 30 -15.10 30.31 -16.22
N GLU A 31 -13.84 30.04 -16.51
CA GLU A 31 -13.35 29.94 -17.90
C GLU A 31 -14.00 28.77 -18.64
N SER A 32 -14.16 27.62 -17.97
CA SER A 32 -14.86 26.47 -18.56
C SER A 32 -16.30 26.81 -18.95
N ARG A 33 -17.03 27.61 -18.15
CA ARG A 33 -18.39 28.06 -18.50
C ARG A 33 -18.40 29.05 -19.66
N MET A 34 -17.45 29.99 -19.70
CA MET A 34 -17.34 30.94 -20.81
C MET A 34 -17.01 30.22 -22.13
N LEU A 35 -16.08 29.26 -22.09
CA LEU A 35 -15.73 28.44 -23.25
C LEU A 35 -16.92 27.57 -23.69
N MET A 36 -17.64 26.96 -22.75
CA MET A 36 -18.84 26.18 -23.05
C MET A 36 -19.91 27.01 -23.79
N GLN A 37 -20.13 28.26 -23.36
CA GLN A 37 -21.06 29.17 -24.04
C GLN A 37 -20.60 29.51 -25.46
N SER A 38 -19.29 29.69 -25.67
CA SER A 38 -18.73 30.03 -26.99
C SER A 38 -18.65 28.85 -27.95
N LEU A 39 -18.39 27.64 -27.45
CA LEU A 39 -18.16 26.43 -28.25
C LEU A 39 -19.42 25.58 -28.43
N GLY A 40 -20.46 25.80 -27.61
CA GLY A 40 -21.69 25.00 -27.61
C GLY A 40 -21.49 23.55 -27.12
N ARG A 41 -20.31 23.22 -26.59
CA ARG A 41 -19.93 21.91 -26.02
C ARG A 41 -19.06 22.11 -24.78
N GLU A 42 -18.88 21.05 -23.98
CA GLU A 42 -17.89 21.10 -22.90
C GLU A 42 -16.47 21.30 -23.47
N PRO A 43 -15.69 22.24 -22.91
CA PRO A 43 -14.31 22.47 -23.34
C PRO A 43 -13.37 21.39 -22.81
N THR A 44 -12.36 21.08 -23.60
CA THR A 44 -11.28 20.17 -23.20
C THR A 44 -10.35 20.84 -22.17
N ASP A 45 -9.59 20.02 -21.43
CA ASP A 45 -8.63 20.52 -20.45
C ASP A 45 -7.54 21.39 -21.09
N GLU A 46 -7.15 21.08 -22.33
CA GLU A 46 -6.18 21.84 -23.12
C GLU A 46 -6.72 23.24 -23.48
N GLU A 47 -7.95 23.34 -23.96
CA GLU A 47 -8.61 24.61 -24.32
C GLU A 47 -8.74 25.54 -23.09
N VAL A 48 -9.07 24.97 -21.93
CA VAL A 48 -9.13 25.70 -20.66
C VAL A 48 -7.73 26.15 -20.20
N ALA A 49 -6.73 25.29 -20.37
CA ALA A 49 -5.34 25.60 -20.02
C ALA A 49 -4.77 26.73 -20.88
N GLU A 50 -5.03 26.71 -22.19
CA GLU A 50 -4.61 27.75 -23.13
C GLU A 50 -5.20 29.11 -22.77
N LYS A 51 -6.50 29.18 -22.46
CA LYS A 51 -7.16 30.42 -22.02
C LYS A 51 -6.62 30.97 -20.70
N LEU A 52 -6.28 30.10 -19.77
CA LEU A 52 -5.72 30.48 -18.46
C LEU A 52 -4.21 30.76 -18.50
N GLY A 53 -3.52 30.42 -19.59
CA GLY A 53 -2.06 30.43 -19.67
C GLY A 53 -1.41 29.43 -18.70
N TRP A 54 -2.10 28.32 -18.42
CA TRP A 54 -1.64 27.26 -17.52
C TRP A 54 -1.21 26.03 -18.31
N THR A 55 -0.54 25.09 -17.64
CA THR A 55 -0.30 23.76 -18.20
C THR A 55 -1.55 22.89 -18.05
N GLU A 56 -1.79 22.00 -19.02
CA GLU A 56 -2.91 21.04 -18.99
C GLU A 56 -2.89 20.20 -17.69
N SER A 57 -1.72 19.72 -17.28
CA SER A 57 -1.51 18.98 -16.03
C SER A 57 -1.99 19.75 -14.80
N LYS A 58 -1.76 21.08 -14.76
CA LYS A 58 -2.23 21.93 -13.67
C LYS A 58 -3.75 22.05 -13.66
N VAL A 59 -4.39 22.17 -14.82
CA VAL A 59 -5.86 22.20 -14.91
C VAL A 59 -6.45 20.87 -14.46
N LYS A 60 -5.87 19.73 -14.88
CA LYS A 60 -6.28 18.39 -14.41
C LYS A 60 -6.15 18.24 -12.90
N ALA A 61 -5.03 18.67 -12.32
CA ALA A 61 -4.81 18.63 -10.87
C ALA A 61 -5.86 19.48 -10.11
N VAL A 62 -6.13 20.70 -10.58
CA VAL A 62 -7.15 21.57 -9.97
C VAL A 62 -8.55 20.97 -10.09
N LYS A 63 -8.92 20.40 -11.25
CA LYS A 63 -10.19 19.70 -11.44
C LYS A 63 -10.32 18.49 -10.52
N ASN A 64 -9.24 17.74 -10.29
CA ASN A 64 -9.24 16.60 -9.37
C ASN A 64 -9.47 17.03 -7.92
N VAL A 65 -8.81 18.10 -7.46
CA VAL A 65 -9.02 18.66 -6.11
C VAL A 65 -10.43 19.25 -5.96
N ALA A 66 -11.03 19.73 -7.06
CA ALA A 66 -12.39 20.23 -7.05
C ALA A 66 -13.45 19.15 -6.80
N ARG A 67 -13.16 17.87 -7.08
CA ARG A 67 -14.11 16.77 -6.88
C ARG A 67 -14.46 16.61 -5.41
N GLU A 68 -15.75 16.50 -5.13
CA GLU A 68 -16.26 16.23 -3.79
C GLU A 68 -16.40 14.71 -3.59
N PRO A 69 -16.10 14.20 -2.39
CA PRO A 69 -16.31 12.78 -2.11
C PRO A 69 -17.79 12.42 -2.24
N ILE A 70 -18.06 11.23 -2.75
CA ILE A 70 -19.40 10.68 -2.89
C ILE A 70 -19.75 9.96 -1.58
N SER A 71 -21.02 9.99 -1.17
CA SER A 71 -21.47 9.25 0.00
C SER A 71 -21.39 7.73 -0.26
N LEU A 72 -20.93 6.97 0.72
CA LEU A 72 -20.94 5.50 0.68
C LEU A 72 -22.37 4.93 0.71
N GLU A 73 -23.34 5.71 1.19
CA GLU A 73 -24.76 5.38 1.21
C GLU A 73 -25.46 5.71 -0.11
N THR A 74 -24.71 6.09 -1.15
CA THR A 74 -25.30 6.34 -2.47
C THR A 74 -25.76 5.00 -3.05
N PRO A 75 -27.05 4.83 -3.41
CA PRO A 75 -27.54 3.58 -3.99
C PRO A 75 -26.91 3.38 -5.38
N VAL A 76 -26.65 2.12 -5.73
CA VAL A 76 -26.03 1.71 -6.98
C VAL A 76 -26.99 0.81 -7.74
N GLY A 77 -27.40 1.23 -8.94
CA GLY A 77 -28.34 0.49 -9.78
C GLY A 77 -29.79 0.88 -9.58
N GLU A 78 -30.72 0.10 -10.14
CA GLU A 78 -32.17 0.32 -10.04
C GLU A 78 -32.78 -0.35 -8.80
N GLU A 79 -32.07 -1.32 -8.21
CA GLU A 79 -32.48 -2.01 -6.99
C GLU A 79 -32.00 -1.20 -5.77
N GLU A 80 -32.93 -0.70 -4.96
CA GLU A 80 -32.66 0.17 -3.80
C GLU A 80 -31.87 -0.50 -2.66
N ASP A 81 -31.59 -1.80 -2.77
CA ASP A 81 -30.92 -2.60 -1.75
C ASP A 81 -29.38 -2.59 -1.86
N SER A 82 -28.81 -2.06 -2.95
CA SER A 82 -27.34 -2.05 -3.16
C SER A 82 -26.74 -0.67 -2.91
N LEU A 83 -25.84 -0.55 -1.93
CA LEU A 83 -25.14 0.69 -1.62
C LEU A 83 -23.73 0.71 -2.22
N LEU A 84 -23.17 1.90 -2.44
CA LEU A 84 -21.80 2.05 -2.91
C LEU A 84 -20.79 1.40 -1.94
N SER A 85 -21.06 1.43 -0.63
CA SER A 85 -20.25 0.76 0.40
C SER A 85 -20.04 -0.73 0.12
N ASP A 86 -21.04 -1.39 -0.44
CA ASP A 86 -21.06 -2.85 -0.58
C ASP A 86 -20.10 -3.34 -1.68
N PHE A 87 -19.65 -2.42 -2.54
CA PHE A 87 -18.69 -2.68 -3.61
C PHE A 87 -17.25 -2.30 -3.26
N ILE A 88 -17.02 -1.71 -2.08
CA ILE A 88 -15.66 -1.34 -1.64
C ILE A 88 -15.04 -2.54 -0.94
N GLU A 89 -14.15 -3.23 -1.66
CA GLU A 89 -13.33 -4.30 -1.10
C GLU A 89 -12.37 -3.75 -0.03
N ASP A 90 -12.34 -4.43 1.12
CA ASP A 90 -11.30 -4.22 2.11
C ASP A 90 -10.00 -4.91 1.66
N LYS A 91 -9.01 -4.10 1.30
CA LYS A 91 -7.69 -4.58 0.84
C LYS A 91 -6.73 -4.90 1.98
N GLU A 92 -7.07 -4.55 3.21
CA GLU A 92 -6.24 -4.86 4.38
C GLU A 92 -6.55 -6.24 4.98
N VAL A 93 -7.71 -6.81 4.66
CA VAL A 93 -8.08 -8.16 5.11
C VAL A 93 -7.25 -9.20 4.37
N GLU A 94 -6.35 -9.87 5.09
CA GLU A 94 -5.62 -11.02 4.56
C GLU A 94 -6.60 -12.13 4.18
N ASN A 95 -6.40 -12.70 2.99
CA ASN A 95 -7.22 -13.80 2.51
C ASN A 95 -7.06 -15.02 3.46
N PRO A 96 -8.15 -15.64 3.95
CA PRO A 96 -8.07 -16.82 4.82
C PRO A 96 -7.23 -17.96 4.22
N ALA A 97 -7.23 -18.11 2.90
CA ALA A 97 -6.39 -19.09 2.20
C ALA A 97 -4.90 -18.75 2.31
N THR A 98 -4.53 -17.47 2.20
CA THR A 98 -3.13 -17.03 2.36
C THR A 98 -2.66 -17.18 3.81
N GLN A 99 -3.52 -16.86 4.77
CA GLN A 99 -3.23 -17.06 6.20
C GLN A 99 -3.01 -18.54 6.53
N THR A 100 -3.88 -19.42 6.03
CA THR A 100 -3.76 -20.87 6.23
C THR A 100 -2.49 -21.43 5.58
N ALA A 101 -2.18 -21.00 4.36
CA ALA A 101 -0.95 -21.39 3.67
C ALA A 101 0.31 -20.95 4.44
N TYR A 102 0.28 -19.75 5.03
CA TYR A 102 1.38 -19.24 5.84
C TYR A 102 1.56 -20.03 7.15
N SER A 103 0.47 -20.36 7.85
CA SER A 103 0.53 -21.21 9.05
C SER A 103 1.06 -22.61 8.72
N LEU A 104 0.63 -23.21 7.62
CA LEU A 104 1.12 -24.51 7.17
C LEU A 104 2.61 -24.45 6.80
N LEU A 105 3.05 -23.38 6.13
CA LEU A 105 4.47 -23.15 5.82
C LEU A 105 5.31 -23.06 7.11
N GLN A 106 4.83 -22.33 8.12
CA GLN A 106 5.52 -22.22 9.40
C GLN A 106 5.67 -23.56 10.12
N GLU A 107 4.62 -24.39 10.12
CA GLU A 107 4.67 -25.74 10.69
C GLU A 107 5.68 -26.63 9.97
N GLN A 108 5.63 -26.67 8.64
CA GLN A 108 6.58 -27.46 7.86
C GLN A 108 8.02 -26.96 7.99
N LEU A 109 8.22 -25.64 8.10
CA LEU A 109 9.53 -25.06 8.34
C LEU A 109 10.08 -25.51 9.69
N LYS A 110 9.25 -25.52 10.75
CA LYS A 110 9.64 -26.03 12.08
C LYS A 110 10.06 -27.50 12.01
N ASP A 111 9.28 -28.34 11.34
CA ASP A 111 9.60 -29.76 11.14
C ASP A 111 10.93 -29.98 10.42
N VAL A 112 11.18 -29.21 9.35
CA VAL A 112 12.42 -29.33 8.57
C VAL A 112 13.61 -28.83 9.39
N LEU A 113 13.46 -27.73 10.13
CA LEU A 113 14.50 -27.20 11.02
C LEU A 113 14.83 -28.16 12.16
N ALA A 114 13.85 -28.90 12.70
CA ALA A 114 14.06 -29.92 13.73
C ALA A 114 14.96 -31.08 13.26
N THR A 115 15.14 -31.26 11.95
CA THR A 115 16.08 -32.26 11.39
C THR A 115 17.55 -31.79 11.34
N LEU A 116 17.82 -30.52 11.69
CA LEU A 116 19.16 -29.98 11.81
C LEU A 116 19.71 -30.20 13.24
N PRO A 117 21.04 -30.23 13.41
CA PRO A 117 21.65 -30.13 14.73
C PRO A 117 21.20 -28.86 15.46
N ALA A 118 21.04 -28.94 16.79
CA ALA A 118 20.56 -27.83 17.63
C ALA A 118 21.30 -26.50 17.35
N ARG A 119 22.63 -26.52 17.26
CA ARG A 119 23.44 -25.33 16.91
C ARG A 119 23.15 -24.76 15.52
N GLU A 120 22.89 -25.60 14.52
CA GLU A 120 22.56 -25.14 13.15
C GLU A 120 21.13 -24.55 13.12
N GLN A 121 20.20 -25.17 13.86
CA GLN A 121 18.82 -24.70 13.98
C GLN A 121 18.75 -23.32 14.66
N GLU A 122 19.44 -23.15 15.78
CA GLU A 122 19.39 -21.93 16.59
C GLU A 122 20.05 -20.74 15.89
N VAL A 123 21.18 -20.97 15.18
CA VAL A 123 21.78 -19.96 14.30
C VAL A 123 20.81 -19.52 13.21
N LEU A 124 20.07 -20.43 12.57
CA LEU A 124 19.09 -20.06 11.54
C LEU A 124 17.89 -19.32 12.11
N LYS A 125 17.37 -19.74 13.27
CA LYS A 125 16.25 -19.05 13.95
C LYS A 125 16.60 -17.59 14.26
N MET A 126 17.78 -17.36 14.83
CA MET A 126 18.28 -16.03 15.17
C MET A 126 18.60 -15.18 13.94
N ARG A 127 19.24 -15.78 12.91
CA ARG A 127 19.62 -15.05 11.69
C ARG A 127 18.42 -14.57 10.88
N PHE A 128 17.36 -15.36 10.81
CA PHE A 128 16.18 -15.08 9.99
C PHE A 128 14.94 -14.66 10.79
N GLY A 129 15.04 -14.54 12.11
CA GLY A 129 13.93 -14.12 12.98
C GLY A 129 12.75 -15.09 12.95
N LEU A 130 13.00 -16.39 12.87
CA LEU A 130 11.95 -17.40 12.63
C LEU A 130 11.05 -17.68 13.84
N GLU A 131 11.39 -17.16 15.03
CA GLU A 131 10.57 -17.25 16.25
C GLU A 131 10.00 -15.88 16.62
N ASP A 132 10.86 -14.87 16.75
CA ASP A 132 10.49 -13.58 17.31
C ASP A 132 10.31 -12.47 16.26
N GLY A 133 10.49 -12.78 14.97
CA GLY A 133 10.42 -11.82 13.87
C GLY A 133 11.65 -10.90 13.71
N TYR A 134 12.58 -10.94 14.67
CA TYR A 134 13.80 -10.12 14.64
C TYR A 134 14.99 -10.91 14.07
N SER A 135 15.52 -10.45 12.93
CA SER A 135 16.73 -11.01 12.33
C SER A 135 17.98 -10.38 12.95
N LEU A 136 18.88 -11.21 13.46
CA LEU A 136 20.19 -10.77 13.96
C LEU A 136 21.28 -10.87 12.89
N THR A 137 22.26 -9.98 12.96
CA THR A 137 23.44 -9.99 12.09
C THR A 137 24.40 -11.14 12.44
N LEU A 138 25.30 -11.49 11.51
CA LEU A 138 26.34 -12.52 11.76
C LEU A 138 27.23 -12.19 12.96
N GLU A 139 27.44 -10.91 13.25
CA GLU A 139 28.26 -10.44 14.37
C GLU A 139 27.51 -10.59 15.70
N GLU A 140 26.24 -10.19 15.75
CA GLU A 140 25.39 -10.34 16.94
C GLU A 140 25.18 -11.82 17.32
N VAL A 141 24.92 -12.67 16.32
CA VAL A 141 24.83 -14.12 16.55
C VAL A 141 26.19 -14.69 16.96
N GLY A 142 27.30 -14.16 16.44
CA GLY A 142 28.65 -14.54 16.84
C GLY A 142 28.94 -14.24 18.31
N LEU A 143 28.51 -13.05 18.76
CA LEU A 143 28.60 -12.66 20.17
C LEU A 143 27.78 -13.59 21.08
N TYR A 144 26.56 -13.96 20.67
CA TYR A 144 25.71 -14.87 21.44
C TYR A 144 26.32 -16.28 21.61
N PHE A 145 26.93 -16.83 20.56
CA PHE A 145 27.52 -18.16 20.59
C PHE A 145 29.01 -18.17 21.03
N GLU A 146 29.58 -17.02 21.39
CA GLU A 146 31.00 -16.83 21.70
C GLU A 146 31.93 -17.32 20.58
N VAL A 147 31.57 -17.04 19.32
CA VAL A 147 32.36 -17.45 18.15
C VAL A 147 32.54 -16.31 17.15
N THR A 148 33.56 -16.42 16.30
CA THR A 148 33.82 -15.42 15.27
C THR A 148 32.68 -15.34 14.26
N ARG A 149 32.45 -14.14 13.72
CA ARG A 149 31.51 -13.87 12.61
C ARG A 149 31.66 -14.88 11.47
N GLU A 150 32.90 -15.16 11.07
CA GLU A 150 33.19 -16.10 9.97
C GLU A 150 32.75 -17.53 10.32
N ARG A 151 32.82 -17.92 11.59
CA ARG A 151 32.36 -19.22 12.02
C ARG A 151 30.84 -19.33 11.95
N ILE A 152 30.08 -18.29 12.31
CA ILE A 152 28.62 -18.26 12.12
C ILE A 152 28.27 -18.35 10.64
N ARG A 153 28.99 -17.63 9.77
CA ARG A 153 28.79 -17.71 8.30
C ARG A 153 28.98 -19.13 7.77
N GLN A 154 29.99 -19.85 8.26
CA GLN A 154 30.22 -21.26 7.89
C GLN A 154 29.08 -22.18 8.36
N ILE A 155 28.58 -21.97 9.59
CA ILE A 155 27.47 -22.75 10.14
C ILE A 155 26.20 -22.50 9.31
N GLU A 156 25.89 -21.24 8.97
CA GLU A 156 24.77 -20.86 8.12
C GLU A 156 24.86 -21.54 6.73
N ALA A 157 26.01 -21.41 6.06
CA ALA A 157 26.23 -22.03 4.74
C ALA A 157 26.07 -23.56 4.77
N LYS A 158 26.56 -24.21 5.84
CA LYS A 158 26.42 -25.65 6.02
C LYS A 158 24.97 -26.06 6.27
N ALA A 159 24.24 -25.31 7.10
CA ALA A 159 22.83 -25.55 7.39
C ALA A 159 21.97 -25.39 6.12
N LEU A 160 22.16 -24.29 5.37
CA LEU A 160 21.49 -24.07 4.08
C LEU A 160 21.80 -25.16 3.06
N ARG A 161 23.05 -25.64 3.00
CA ARG A 161 23.42 -26.76 2.12
C ARG A 161 22.67 -28.04 2.49
N ARG A 162 22.45 -28.31 3.79
CA ARG A 162 21.67 -29.47 4.27
C ARG A 162 20.20 -29.34 3.95
N LEU A 163 19.64 -28.14 4.10
CA LEU A 163 18.24 -27.84 3.76
C LEU A 163 17.96 -27.97 2.26
N ARG A 164 18.94 -27.66 1.40
CA ARG A 164 18.82 -27.81 -0.06
C ARG A 164 18.72 -29.27 -0.52
N HIS A 165 19.07 -30.25 0.30
CA HIS A 165 19.03 -31.66 -0.08
C HIS A 165 17.58 -32.10 -0.44
N PRO A 166 17.35 -32.83 -1.55
CA PRO A 166 16.02 -33.14 -2.08
C PRO A 166 15.03 -33.75 -1.08
N LYS A 167 15.52 -34.58 -0.15
CA LYS A 167 14.69 -35.18 0.91
C LYS A 167 14.04 -34.15 1.85
N ARG A 168 14.67 -32.98 2.04
CA ARG A 168 14.19 -31.91 2.91
C ARG A 168 13.55 -30.78 2.10
N SER A 169 14.17 -30.41 0.98
CA SER A 169 13.66 -29.33 0.13
C SER A 169 12.35 -29.65 -0.59
N ARG A 170 12.03 -30.92 -0.86
CA ARG A 170 10.74 -31.29 -1.46
C ARG A 170 9.53 -30.83 -0.64
N LYS A 171 9.59 -30.89 0.69
CA LYS A 171 8.50 -30.44 1.56
C LYS A 171 8.25 -28.93 1.45
N LEU A 172 9.33 -28.15 1.33
CA LEU A 172 9.26 -26.69 1.26
C LEU A 172 9.07 -26.15 -0.16
N LYS A 173 9.20 -27.00 -1.20
CA LYS A 173 9.08 -26.59 -2.61
C LYS A 173 7.65 -26.30 -3.02
N ASP A 174 6.67 -26.91 -2.36
CA ASP A 174 5.26 -26.75 -2.69
C ASP A 174 4.70 -25.38 -2.26
N PHE A 175 5.50 -24.56 -1.57
CA PHE A 175 5.18 -23.20 -1.11
C PHE A 175 5.88 -22.10 -1.93
N ILE A 176 6.55 -22.45 -3.02
CA ILE A 176 7.26 -21.54 -3.95
C ILE A 176 6.57 -21.60 -5.31
#